data_AF-A0A8T7EUG7-F1
#
_entry.id   AF-A0A8T7EUG7-F1
#
_cell.length_a   1.000
_cell.length_b   1.000
_cell.length_c   1.000
_cell.angle_alpha   90.00
_cell.angle_beta   90.00
_cell.angle_gamma   90.00
#
_symmetry.space_group_name_H-M   'P 1'
#
loop_
_entity.id
_entity.type
_entity.pdbx_description
1 polymer ?
#
loop_
_entity_poly.entity_id
_entity_poly.type
_entity_poly.pdbx_seq_one_letter_code
_entity_poly.pdbx_strand_id
1 'polypeptide(L)'
;MSILQMLLDRILPAESVDFEAPDFWSRYRLKQDEPFVRVRFLDRQFERLTGLKIDDLSVPVSAASALPIAGQDVIVIENKTPLLLLEPRENTIAIFGGGFGVEILGSINVLRQCRVFYWGDLDAQGFEILSLLRSRVPHVQSVLMDRDTFQAFEQFIQPGNPAMLKDLPNLTGDELEAYQSVALDNLRLEQERIPVGRLYEVLEMAR
;
A
#
# COMPACT_ATOMS: atom_id res chain seq x y z
N MET A 1 -18.85 -27.83 -13.43
CA MET A 1 -18.12 -28.97 -12.86
C MET A 1 -17.11 -29.45 -13.89
N SER A 2 -15.81 -29.44 -13.58
CA SER A 2 -14.75 -29.79 -14.54
C SER A 2 -14.47 -31.30 -14.56
N ILE A 3 -13.90 -31.83 -15.66
CA ILE A 3 -13.48 -33.24 -15.75
C ILE A 3 -12.51 -33.60 -14.61
N LEU A 4 -11.60 -32.67 -14.28
CA LEU A 4 -10.65 -32.85 -13.18
C LEU A 4 -11.37 -33.03 -11.84
N GLN A 5 -12.41 -32.24 -11.56
CA GLN A 5 -13.20 -32.36 -10.33
C GLN A 5 -13.88 -33.73 -10.24
N MET A 6 -14.49 -34.19 -11.34
CA MET A 6 -15.14 -35.51 -11.38
C MET A 6 -14.16 -36.66 -11.12
N LEU A 7 -12.94 -36.56 -11.66
CA LEU A 7 -11.90 -37.57 -11.45
C LEU A 7 -11.41 -37.56 -10.00
N LEU A 8 -11.12 -36.38 -9.43
CA LEU A 8 -10.64 -36.26 -8.05
C LEU A 8 -11.69 -36.71 -7.04
N ASP A 9 -12.97 -36.38 -7.24
CA ASP A 9 -14.08 -36.86 -6.40
C ASP A 9 -14.19 -38.39 -6.39
N ARG A 10 -13.70 -39.08 -7.43
CA ARG A 10 -13.76 -40.54 -7.55
C ARG A 10 -12.50 -41.23 -7.05
N ILE A 11 -11.34 -40.58 -7.17
CA ILE A 11 -10.03 -41.16 -6.88
C ILE A 11 -9.60 -40.86 -5.44
N LEU A 12 -9.96 -39.71 -4.89
CA LEU A 12 -9.55 -39.30 -3.55
C LEU A 12 -10.43 -39.94 -2.46
N PRO A 13 -9.88 -40.24 -1.27
CA PRO A 13 -10.67 -40.60 -0.10
C PRO A 13 -11.72 -39.54 0.24
N ALA A 14 -12.91 -39.95 0.67
CA ALA A 14 -13.99 -39.02 0.99
C ALA A 14 -13.61 -38.01 2.09
N GLU A 15 -12.72 -38.40 3.01
CA GLU A 15 -12.21 -37.57 4.10
C GLU A 15 -11.22 -36.47 3.68
N SER A 16 -10.67 -36.55 2.46
CA SER A 16 -9.83 -35.50 1.87
C SER A 16 -10.60 -34.56 0.94
N VAL A 17 -11.91 -34.78 0.77
CA VAL A 17 -12.78 -33.94 -0.07
C VAL A 17 -13.82 -33.25 0.81
N ASP A 18 -13.83 -31.93 0.80
CA ASP A 18 -14.88 -31.14 1.41
C ASP A 18 -16.00 -30.90 0.38
N PHE A 19 -17.07 -31.69 0.48
CA PHE A 19 -18.15 -31.68 -0.50
C PHE A 19 -19.00 -30.40 -0.48
N GLU A 20 -18.96 -29.65 0.64
CA GLU A 20 -19.72 -28.41 0.86
C GLU A 20 -18.92 -27.16 0.51
N ALA A 21 -17.63 -27.30 0.22
CA ALA A 21 -16.77 -26.17 -0.12
C ALA A 21 -17.25 -25.46 -1.42
N PRO A 22 -17.22 -24.11 -1.44
CA PRO A 22 -17.82 -23.32 -2.53
C PRO A 22 -16.97 -23.32 -3.81
N ASP A 23 -15.69 -23.64 -3.70
CA ASP A 23 -14.73 -23.61 -4.79
C ASP A 23 -13.86 -24.86 -4.85
N PHE A 24 -13.24 -25.08 -6.00
CA PHE A 24 -12.42 -26.25 -6.26
C PHE A 24 -11.23 -26.35 -5.28
N TRP A 25 -10.53 -25.24 -5.00
CA TRP A 25 -9.32 -25.30 -4.17
C TRP A 25 -9.68 -25.70 -2.74
N SER A 26 -10.68 -25.03 -2.14
CA SER A 26 -11.19 -25.36 -0.80
C SER A 26 -11.72 -26.80 -0.73
N ARG A 27 -12.44 -27.27 -1.76
CA ARG A 27 -12.96 -28.65 -1.87
C ARG A 27 -11.88 -29.71 -1.70
N TYR A 28 -10.72 -29.48 -2.29
CA TYR A 28 -9.60 -30.43 -2.21
C TYR A 28 -8.51 -30.00 -1.23
N ARG A 29 -8.82 -29.01 -0.36
CA ARG A 29 -7.88 -28.42 0.62
C ARG A 29 -6.57 -27.95 0.00
N LEU A 30 -6.64 -27.50 -1.25
CA LEU A 30 -5.52 -26.93 -1.98
C LEU A 30 -5.33 -25.47 -1.54
N LYS A 31 -4.08 -25.06 -1.37
CA LYS A 31 -3.76 -23.66 -1.10
C LYS A 31 -3.92 -22.84 -2.38
N GLN A 32 -4.62 -21.72 -2.29
CA GLN A 32 -4.66 -20.73 -3.36
C GLN A 32 -3.38 -19.87 -3.28
N ASP A 33 -2.94 -19.37 -4.43
CA ASP A 33 -1.92 -18.31 -4.43
C ASP A 33 -2.54 -17.03 -3.84
N GLU A 34 -1.78 -16.34 -3.01
CA GLU A 34 -2.22 -15.14 -2.31
C GLU A 34 -1.29 -13.98 -2.66
N PRO A 35 -1.81 -12.76 -2.91
CA PRO A 35 -0.95 -11.60 -3.08
C PRO A 35 -0.05 -11.38 -1.85
N PHE A 36 1.16 -10.89 -2.12
CA PHE A 36 2.13 -10.55 -1.09
C PHE A 36 2.21 -9.04 -0.91
N VAL A 37 2.49 -8.61 0.31
CA VAL A 37 2.85 -7.24 0.65
C VAL A 37 4.30 -7.20 1.12
N ARG A 38 5.06 -6.24 0.61
CA ARG A 38 6.43 -5.98 1.05
C ARG A 38 6.41 -4.95 2.16
N VAL A 39 7.04 -5.30 3.28
CA VAL A 39 7.10 -4.51 4.50
C VAL A 39 8.56 -4.31 4.87
N ARG A 40 8.93 -3.06 5.14
CA ARG A 40 10.26 -2.70 5.62
C ARG A 40 10.17 -2.06 7.00
N PHE A 41 10.75 -2.69 8.02
CA PHE A 41 10.90 -2.14 9.35
C PHE A 41 12.03 -1.11 9.36
N LEU A 42 11.76 0.12 9.80
CA LEU A 42 12.78 1.17 9.86
C LEU A 42 13.47 1.23 11.22
N ASP A 43 13.12 0.35 12.14
CA ASP A 43 13.79 0.18 13.41
C ASP A 43 14.07 -1.30 13.72
N ARG A 44 14.54 -1.56 14.94
CA ARG A 44 14.85 -2.91 15.40
C ARG A 44 13.67 -3.60 16.10
N GLN A 45 12.43 -3.13 15.95
CA GLN A 45 11.29 -3.74 16.64
C GLN A 45 11.08 -5.20 16.21
N PHE A 46 11.19 -5.49 14.92
CA PHE A 46 11.06 -6.86 14.43
C PHE A 46 12.14 -7.78 15.01
N GLU A 47 13.39 -7.33 15.06
CA GLU A 47 14.50 -8.06 15.70
C GLU A 47 14.24 -8.27 17.20
N ARG A 48 13.80 -7.24 17.93
CA ARG A 48 13.52 -7.34 19.37
C ARG A 48 12.42 -8.35 19.69
N LEU A 49 11.43 -8.48 18.82
CA LEU A 49 10.27 -9.37 19.03
C LEU A 49 10.50 -10.79 18.56
N THR A 50 11.24 -10.97 17.46
CA THR A 50 11.41 -12.28 16.81
C THR A 50 12.80 -12.89 16.99
N GLY A 51 13.80 -12.09 17.39
CA GLY A 51 15.21 -12.45 17.40
C GLY A 51 15.86 -12.47 16.00
N LEU A 52 15.10 -12.18 14.94
CA LEU A 52 15.60 -12.22 13.55
C LEU A 52 16.07 -10.84 13.10
N LYS A 53 17.27 -10.77 12.55
CA LYS A 53 17.83 -9.56 11.93
C LYS A 53 17.31 -9.40 10.50
N ILE A 54 16.04 -9.08 10.38
CA ILE A 54 15.35 -8.85 9.12
C ILE A 54 14.62 -7.52 9.23
N ASP A 55 14.90 -6.62 8.28
CA ASP A 55 14.28 -5.31 8.17
C ASP A 55 13.44 -5.16 6.90
N ASP A 56 13.55 -6.07 5.92
CA ASP A 56 12.79 -6.03 4.67
C ASP A 56 12.29 -7.45 4.33
N LEU A 57 10.96 -7.62 4.25
CA LEU A 57 10.33 -8.91 4.00
C LEU A 57 9.06 -8.76 3.17
N SER A 58 8.75 -9.79 2.39
CA SER A 58 7.45 -9.94 1.73
C SER A 58 6.67 -11.05 2.41
N VAL A 59 5.42 -10.77 2.79
CA VAL A 59 4.52 -11.73 3.44
C VAL A 59 3.20 -11.81 2.69
N PRO A 60 2.50 -12.96 2.71
CA PRO A 60 1.12 -13.02 2.23
C PRO A 60 0.24 -12.00 2.97
N VAL A 61 -0.73 -11.40 2.28
CA VAL A 61 -1.61 -10.36 2.86
C VAL A 61 -2.33 -10.83 4.13
N SER A 62 -2.76 -12.08 4.19
CA SER A 62 -3.40 -12.72 5.33
C SER A 62 -2.46 -12.79 6.54
N ALA A 63 -1.18 -13.09 6.30
CA ALA A 63 -0.16 -13.14 7.34
C ALA A 63 0.25 -11.74 7.81
N ALA A 64 0.13 -10.71 6.95
CA ALA A 64 0.48 -9.33 7.30
C ALA A 64 -0.34 -8.79 8.50
N SER A 65 -1.58 -9.27 8.67
CA SER A 65 -2.41 -8.90 9.82
C SER A 65 -1.85 -9.36 11.18
N ALA A 66 -0.93 -10.34 11.19
CA ALA A 66 -0.27 -10.83 12.39
C ALA A 66 1.04 -10.09 12.72
N LEU A 67 1.46 -9.14 11.89
CA LEU A 67 2.67 -8.37 12.15
C LEU A 67 2.50 -7.52 13.42
N PRO A 68 3.54 -7.43 14.28
CA PRO A 68 3.44 -6.75 15.56
C PRO A 68 3.61 -5.23 15.42
N ILE A 69 2.67 -4.60 14.70
CA ILE A 69 2.80 -3.21 14.22
C ILE A 69 1.74 -2.26 14.77
N ALA A 70 0.87 -2.75 15.65
CA ALA A 70 -0.12 -1.93 16.34
C ALA A 70 0.55 -0.75 17.06
N GLY A 71 -0.01 0.46 16.88
CA GLY A 71 0.49 1.70 17.47
C GLY A 71 1.68 2.34 16.73
N GLN A 72 2.18 1.73 15.65
CA GLN A 72 3.29 2.29 14.87
C GLN A 72 2.85 3.27 13.79
N ASP A 73 3.81 4.06 13.32
CA ASP A 73 3.71 4.85 12.09
C ASP A 73 3.93 3.93 10.89
N VAL A 74 2.97 3.90 9.96
CA VAL A 74 3.05 3.12 8.73
C VAL A 74 3.09 4.07 7.55
N ILE A 75 4.18 4.04 6.78
CA ILE A 75 4.35 4.84 5.58
C ILE A 75 4.12 3.93 4.37
N VAL A 76 2.99 4.10 3.71
CA VAL A 76 2.71 3.46 2.42
C VAL A 76 3.38 4.28 1.32
N ILE A 77 4.34 3.68 0.63
CA ILE A 77 5.13 4.32 -0.42
C ILE A 77 4.80 3.68 -1.75
N GLU A 78 4.37 4.48 -2.72
CA GLU A 78 4.01 4.00 -4.05
C GLU A 78 5.18 3.35 -4.79
N ASN A 79 6.33 4.04 -4.87
CA ASN A 79 7.47 3.62 -5.68
C ASN A 79 8.56 2.90 -4.88
N LYS A 80 9.30 2.02 -5.57
CA LYS A 80 10.32 1.16 -4.95
C LYS A 80 11.57 1.94 -4.55
N THR A 81 11.95 2.95 -5.32
CA THR A 81 13.20 3.70 -5.06
C THR A 81 13.13 4.49 -3.75
N PRO A 82 12.08 5.32 -3.49
CA PRO A 82 11.96 6.04 -2.23
C PRO A 82 11.86 5.10 -1.03
N LEU A 83 11.18 3.96 -1.17
CA LEU A 83 11.11 2.91 -0.14
C LEU A 83 12.50 2.42 0.30
N LEU A 84 13.41 2.21 -0.65
CA LEU A 84 14.78 1.76 -0.39
C LEU A 84 15.66 2.86 0.23
N LEU A 85 15.37 4.13 -0.08
CA LEU A 85 16.10 5.28 0.42
C LEU A 85 15.67 5.71 1.83
N LEU A 86 14.59 5.15 2.38
CA LEU A 86 14.21 5.42 3.77
C LEU A 86 15.35 5.08 4.74
N GLU A 87 15.65 6.03 5.60
CA GLU A 87 16.56 5.94 6.71
C GLU A 87 15.89 5.31 7.95
N PRO A 88 16.68 4.77 8.89
CA PRO A 88 16.15 4.21 10.13
C PRO A 88 15.36 5.23 10.95
N ARG A 89 14.20 4.82 11.48
CA ARG A 89 13.30 5.66 12.25
C ARG A 89 12.50 4.82 13.25
N GLU A 90 12.50 5.24 14.52
CA GLU A 90 11.81 4.52 15.60
C GLU A 90 10.30 4.42 15.40
N ASN A 91 9.74 3.27 15.77
CA ASN A 91 8.30 2.96 15.72
C ASN A 91 7.69 3.22 14.34
N THR A 92 8.48 3.04 13.28
CA THR A 92 8.07 3.34 11.91
C THR A 92 8.32 2.15 11.01
N ILE A 93 7.34 1.86 10.16
CA ILE A 93 7.38 0.81 9.15
C ILE A 93 6.98 1.41 7.82
N ALA A 94 7.60 0.92 6.75
CA ALA A 94 7.20 1.24 5.40
C ALA A 94 6.55 0.03 4.72
N ILE A 95 5.51 0.30 3.95
CA ILE A 95 4.81 -0.69 3.12
C ILE A 95 4.95 -0.24 1.67
N PHE A 96 5.35 -1.16 0.80
CA PHE A 96 5.34 -0.90 -0.63
C PHE A 96 3.89 -0.94 -1.16
N GLY A 97 3.40 0.20 -1.66
CA GLY A 97 2.07 0.33 -2.24
C GLY A 97 1.96 -0.25 -3.65
N GLY A 98 2.98 -0.04 -4.49
CA GLY A 98 3.04 -0.64 -5.84
C GLY A 98 1.92 -0.21 -6.78
N GLY A 99 1.49 1.06 -6.69
CA GLY A 99 0.39 1.60 -7.49
C GLY A 99 -0.99 1.14 -7.01
N PHE A 100 -1.87 0.76 -7.95
CA PHE A 100 -3.25 0.31 -7.63
C PHE A 100 -3.32 -0.98 -6.78
N GLY A 101 -2.20 -1.67 -6.55
CA GLY A 101 -2.11 -2.81 -5.64
C GLY A 101 -2.47 -2.48 -4.19
N VAL A 102 -2.52 -1.20 -3.81
CA VAL A 102 -2.88 -0.74 -2.45
C VAL A 102 -4.25 -1.22 -1.96
N GLU A 103 -5.16 -1.65 -2.84
CA GLU A 103 -6.46 -2.18 -2.43
C GLU A 103 -6.32 -3.36 -1.44
N ILE A 104 -5.29 -4.20 -1.63
CA ILE A 104 -5.05 -5.37 -0.77
C ILE A 104 -4.71 -4.98 0.67
N LEU A 105 -4.23 -3.75 0.91
CA LEU A 105 -3.90 -3.25 2.24
C LEU A 105 -5.16 -3.13 3.12
N GLY A 106 -6.35 -3.01 2.51
CA GLY A 106 -7.63 -3.07 3.21
C GLY A 106 -7.87 -4.36 4.00
N SER A 107 -7.24 -5.46 3.58
CA SER A 107 -7.33 -6.76 4.25
C SER A 107 -6.37 -6.90 5.44
N ILE A 108 -5.45 -5.95 5.63
CA ILE A 108 -4.47 -5.96 6.71
C ILE A 108 -5.06 -5.25 7.93
N ASN A 109 -5.76 -6.01 8.77
CA ASN A 109 -6.58 -5.46 9.86
C ASN A 109 -5.78 -4.64 10.89
N VAL A 110 -4.51 -4.97 11.12
CA VAL A 110 -3.66 -4.27 12.08
C VAL A 110 -3.41 -2.80 11.70
N LEU A 111 -3.55 -2.42 10.41
CA LEU A 111 -3.42 -1.03 9.96
C LEU A 111 -4.44 -0.08 10.59
N ARG A 112 -5.60 -0.60 11.04
CA ARG A 112 -6.60 0.18 11.78
C ARG A 112 -6.11 0.67 13.14
N GLN A 113 -5.03 0.09 13.65
CA GLN A 113 -4.40 0.45 14.92
C GLN A 113 -3.10 1.24 14.72
N CYS A 114 -2.78 1.59 13.47
CA CYS A 114 -1.59 2.34 13.09
C CYS A 114 -1.96 3.77 12.66
N ARG A 115 -1.00 4.69 12.76
CA ARG A 115 -1.07 5.95 12.02
C ARG A 115 -0.55 5.70 10.62
N VAL A 116 -1.40 5.85 9.61
CA VAL A 116 -1.05 5.47 8.24
C VAL A 116 -0.87 6.71 7.37
N PHE A 117 0.31 6.84 6.79
CA PHE A 117 0.68 7.89 5.87
C PHE A 117 0.82 7.31 4.47
N TYR A 118 0.40 8.05 3.44
CA TYR A 118 0.56 7.69 2.04
C TYR A 118 1.41 8.72 1.33
N TRP A 119 2.46 8.26 0.65
CA TRP A 119 3.28 9.08 -0.24
C TRP A 119 3.30 8.41 -1.62
N GLY A 120 2.71 9.09 -2.58
CA GLY A 120 2.73 8.69 -3.99
C GLY A 120 3.26 9.78 -4.90
N ASP A 121 3.17 9.54 -6.20
CA ASP A 121 3.48 10.55 -7.20
C ASP A 121 2.47 11.71 -7.14
N LEU A 122 2.94 12.92 -7.39
CA LEU A 122 2.09 14.11 -7.54
C LEU A 122 1.61 14.19 -9.00
N ASP A 123 0.68 13.32 -9.34
CA ASP A 123 -0.02 13.25 -10.63
C ASP A 123 -1.46 12.73 -10.47
N ALA A 124 -2.20 12.66 -11.57
CA ALA A 124 -3.58 12.19 -11.57
C ALA A 124 -3.73 10.76 -10.99
N GLN A 125 -2.83 9.84 -11.34
CA GLN A 125 -2.89 8.44 -10.91
C GLN A 125 -2.54 8.30 -9.42
N GLY A 126 -1.57 9.05 -8.90
CA GLY A 126 -1.22 9.06 -7.49
C GLY A 126 -2.40 9.44 -6.60
N PHE A 127 -3.19 10.44 -7.01
CA PHE A 127 -4.44 10.81 -6.32
C PHE A 127 -5.56 9.77 -6.46
N GLU A 128 -5.66 9.09 -7.61
CA GLU A 128 -6.58 7.95 -7.77
C GLU A 128 -6.24 6.82 -6.80
N ILE A 129 -4.94 6.49 -6.66
CA ILE A 129 -4.44 5.48 -5.75
C ILE A 129 -4.72 5.88 -4.29
N LEU A 130 -4.47 7.14 -3.92
CA LEU A 130 -4.81 7.67 -2.59
C LEU A 130 -6.30 7.53 -2.27
N SER A 131 -7.17 7.92 -3.20
CA SER A 131 -8.63 7.81 -3.04
C SER A 131 -9.07 6.35 -2.90
N LEU A 132 -8.48 5.44 -3.68
CA LEU A 132 -8.71 3.99 -3.57
C LEU A 132 -8.24 3.45 -2.22
N LEU A 133 -7.04 3.80 -1.78
CA LEU A 133 -6.50 3.37 -0.50
C LEU A 133 -7.40 3.83 0.65
N ARG A 134 -7.87 5.07 0.64
CA ARG A 134 -8.79 5.58 1.67
C ARG A 134 -10.17 4.92 1.65
N SER A 135 -10.63 4.40 0.51
CA SER A 135 -11.86 3.58 0.50
C SER A 135 -11.75 2.33 1.37
N ARG A 136 -10.51 1.86 1.64
CA ARG A 136 -10.22 0.67 2.42
C ARG A 136 -9.61 0.96 3.80
N VAL A 137 -8.82 2.02 3.90
CA VAL A 137 -8.16 2.48 5.13
C VAL A 137 -8.47 3.99 5.32
N PRO A 138 -9.66 4.34 5.84
CA PRO A 138 -10.18 5.71 5.77
C PRO A 138 -9.37 6.77 6.50
N HIS A 139 -8.58 6.38 7.51
CA HIS A 139 -7.77 7.28 8.32
C HIS A 139 -6.39 7.57 7.73
N VAL A 140 -6.11 7.14 6.50
CA VAL A 140 -4.84 7.44 5.81
C VAL A 140 -4.67 8.93 5.60
N GLN A 141 -3.50 9.45 5.94
CA GLN A 141 -3.09 10.83 5.67
C GLN A 141 -2.14 10.87 4.49
N SER A 142 -2.36 11.72 3.50
CA SER A 142 -1.38 11.93 2.44
C SER A 142 -0.24 12.80 2.97
N VAL A 143 0.97 12.60 2.45
CA VAL A 143 2.14 13.42 2.78
C VAL A 143 2.87 13.78 1.49
N LEU A 144 3.33 15.02 1.38
CA LEU A 144 4.01 15.54 0.18
C LEU A 144 3.15 15.44 -1.09
N MET A 145 1.82 15.47 -0.94
CA MET A 145 0.84 15.39 -2.03
C MET A 145 -0.07 16.62 -2.05
N ASP A 146 0.53 17.79 -1.83
CA ASP A 146 -0.14 19.09 -1.76
C ASP A 146 0.45 20.08 -2.77
N ARG A 147 -0.25 21.21 -2.95
CA ARG A 147 0.16 22.27 -3.87
C ARG A 147 1.48 22.90 -3.49
N ASP A 148 1.76 23.06 -2.21
CA ASP A 148 2.99 23.68 -1.72
C ASP A 148 4.21 22.81 -2.09
N THR A 149 4.09 21.50 -1.96
CA THR A 149 5.08 20.52 -2.40
C THR A 149 5.26 20.59 -3.91
N PHE A 150 4.16 20.63 -4.67
CA PHE A 150 4.22 20.74 -6.13
C PHE A 150 4.96 22.00 -6.60
N GLN A 151 4.71 23.15 -5.96
CA GLN A 151 5.40 24.41 -6.24
C GLN A 151 6.88 24.39 -5.81
N ALA A 152 7.18 23.83 -4.62
CA ALA A 152 8.55 23.77 -4.11
C ALA A 152 9.51 22.94 -5.00
N PHE A 153 8.96 22.04 -5.82
CA PHE A 153 9.71 21.17 -6.71
C PHE A 153 9.36 21.40 -8.18
N GLU A 154 8.91 22.61 -8.54
CA GLU A 154 8.43 22.92 -9.89
C GLU A 154 9.45 22.61 -10.99
N GLN A 155 10.75 22.76 -10.71
CA GLN A 155 11.83 22.46 -11.66
C GLN A 155 11.91 20.97 -12.08
N PHE A 156 11.23 20.07 -11.36
CA PHE A 156 11.20 18.64 -11.66
C PHE A 156 9.86 18.17 -12.24
N ILE A 157 8.92 19.09 -12.45
CA ILE A 157 7.64 18.77 -13.10
C ILE A 157 7.90 18.38 -14.56
N GLN A 158 7.25 17.31 -14.97
CA GLN A 158 7.26 16.81 -16.33
C GLN A 158 5.83 16.50 -16.80
N PRO A 159 5.60 16.37 -18.12
CA PRO A 159 4.33 15.86 -18.62
C PRO A 159 4.03 14.47 -18.05
N GLY A 160 2.87 14.33 -17.45
CA GLY A 160 2.30 13.08 -16.96
C GLY A 160 1.56 12.31 -18.06
N ASN A 161 0.89 11.24 -17.64
CA ASN A 161 0.04 10.47 -18.55
C ASN A 161 -1.29 11.18 -18.75
N PRO A 162 -1.83 11.22 -19.99
CA PRO A 162 -3.16 11.74 -20.23
C PRO A 162 -4.19 11.08 -19.33
N ALA A 163 -4.85 11.87 -18.50
CA ALA A 163 -5.89 11.40 -17.59
C ALA A 163 -7.18 12.18 -17.83
N MET A 164 -8.31 11.49 -17.81
CA MET A 164 -9.60 12.16 -17.69
C MET A 164 -9.85 12.45 -16.22
N LEU A 165 -10.42 13.62 -15.92
CA LEU A 165 -10.88 13.93 -14.57
C LEU A 165 -11.89 12.88 -14.12
N LYS A 166 -11.62 12.29 -12.95
CA LYS A 166 -12.47 11.32 -12.28
C LYS A 166 -13.05 11.94 -11.02
N ASP A 167 -14.20 11.40 -10.61
CA ASP A 167 -14.74 11.68 -9.28
C ASP A 167 -13.96 10.85 -8.25
N LEU A 168 -13.29 11.53 -7.31
CA LEU A 168 -12.45 10.94 -6.28
C LEU A 168 -13.02 11.28 -4.89
N PRO A 169 -14.04 10.54 -4.42
CA PRO A 169 -14.85 10.94 -3.27
C PRO A 169 -14.12 10.89 -1.92
N ASN A 170 -12.94 10.27 -1.87
CA ASN A 170 -12.16 10.10 -0.64
C ASN A 170 -10.97 11.06 -0.54
N LEU A 171 -10.89 12.08 -1.41
CA LEU A 171 -9.92 13.16 -1.28
C LEU A 171 -10.45 14.27 -0.37
N THR A 172 -9.55 14.95 0.32
CA THR A 172 -9.85 16.20 1.02
C THR A 172 -10.02 17.35 0.02
N GLY A 173 -10.51 18.51 0.47
CA GLY A 173 -10.62 19.70 -0.38
C GLY A 173 -9.28 20.10 -0.99
N ASP A 174 -8.24 20.22 -0.16
CA ASP A 174 -6.90 20.63 -0.59
C ASP A 174 -6.28 19.64 -1.59
N GLU A 175 -6.48 18.34 -1.38
CA GLU A 175 -6.01 17.30 -2.29
C GLU A 175 -6.79 17.27 -3.60
N LEU A 176 -8.10 17.50 -3.56
CA LEU A 176 -8.92 17.59 -4.78
C LEU A 176 -8.49 18.80 -5.62
N GLU A 177 -8.18 19.91 -4.97
CA GLU A 177 -7.61 21.08 -5.64
C GLU A 177 -6.24 20.77 -6.25
N ALA A 178 -5.36 20.07 -5.54
CA ALA A 178 -4.07 19.63 -6.08
C ALA A 178 -4.25 18.67 -7.27
N TYR A 179 -5.12 17.66 -7.14
CA TYR A 179 -5.49 16.72 -8.19
C TYR A 179 -5.97 17.42 -9.46
N GLN A 180 -6.90 18.37 -9.34
CA GLN A 180 -7.42 19.12 -10.49
C GLN A 180 -6.31 19.90 -11.20
N SER A 181 -5.39 20.50 -10.43
CA SER A 181 -4.26 21.26 -11.02
C SER A 181 -3.32 20.38 -11.83
N VAL A 182 -3.01 19.17 -11.35
CA VAL A 182 -2.12 18.25 -12.09
C VAL A 182 -2.84 17.54 -13.24
N ALA A 183 -4.13 17.21 -13.08
CA ALA A 183 -4.88 16.45 -14.07
C ALA A 183 -5.29 17.29 -15.29
N LEU A 184 -5.62 18.58 -15.12
CA LEU A 184 -6.02 19.45 -16.23
C LEU A 184 -4.87 19.67 -17.24
N ASP A 185 -3.67 19.90 -16.72
CA ASP A 185 -2.48 20.20 -17.53
C ASP A 185 -1.62 18.95 -17.80
N ASN A 186 -2.09 17.77 -17.37
CA ASN A 186 -1.35 16.50 -17.41
C ASN A 186 0.07 16.67 -16.87
N LEU A 187 0.21 17.19 -15.66
CA LEU A 187 1.48 17.39 -15.00
C LEU A 187 1.77 16.23 -14.06
N ARG A 188 3.07 15.96 -13.88
CA ARG A 188 3.55 14.92 -12.99
C ARG A 188 4.82 15.37 -12.29
N LEU A 189 4.83 15.26 -10.97
CA LEU A 189 6.03 15.31 -10.17
C LEU A 189 6.25 13.92 -9.56
N GLU A 190 7.27 13.21 -10.05
CA GLU A 190 7.61 11.87 -9.57
C GLU A 190 8.12 11.92 -8.12
N GLN A 191 7.70 10.94 -7.32
CA GLN A 191 8.08 10.75 -5.93
C GLN A 191 9.61 10.76 -5.76
N GLU A 192 10.35 10.15 -6.69
CA GLU A 192 11.81 10.08 -6.72
C GLU A 192 12.51 11.44 -6.79
N ARG A 193 11.81 12.50 -7.19
CA ARG A 193 12.36 13.86 -7.31
C ARG A 193 12.36 14.61 -5.99
N ILE A 194 11.57 14.14 -5.01
CA ILE A 194 11.44 14.78 -3.71
C ILE A 194 12.37 14.05 -2.72
N PRO A 195 13.29 14.75 -2.05
CA PRO A 195 14.18 14.13 -1.07
C PRO A 195 13.42 13.51 0.09
N VAL A 196 13.81 12.30 0.49
CA VAL A 196 13.22 11.58 1.64
C VAL A 196 13.31 12.39 2.94
N GLY A 197 14.30 13.28 3.09
CA GLY A 197 14.37 14.19 4.24
C GLY A 197 13.10 15.06 4.42
N ARG A 198 12.45 15.47 3.32
CA ARG A 198 11.20 16.25 3.38
C ARG A 198 10.03 15.44 3.91
N LEU A 199 10.01 14.13 3.65
CA LEU A 199 9.02 13.22 4.23
C LEU A 199 9.12 13.27 5.76
N TYR A 200 10.34 13.20 6.30
CA TYR A 200 10.55 13.21 7.74
C TYR A 200 10.16 14.53 8.39
N GLU A 201 10.44 15.66 7.75
CA GLU A 201 10.00 16.97 8.24
C GLU A 201 8.48 17.04 8.38
N VAL A 202 7.74 16.56 7.38
CA VAL A 202 6.26 16.50 7.42
C VAL A 202 5.76 15.53 8.50
N LEU A 203 6.37 14.36 8.61
CA LEU A 203 5.99 13.35 9.61
C LEU A 203 6.25 13.81 11.06
N GLU A 204 7.26 14.64 11.32
CA GLU A 204 7.48 15.23 12.65
C GLU A 204 6.43 16.30 12.98
N MET A 205 5.98 17.09 12.00
CA MET A 205 4.92 18.08 12.21
C MET A 205 3.54 17.46 12.48
N ALA A 206 3.33 16.22 12.02
CA ALA A 206 2.10 15.47 12.22
C ALA A 206 2.01 14.72 13.57
N ARG A 207 3.04 14.81 14.43
CA ARG A 207 3.10 14.19 15.77
C ARG A 207 2.58 15.11 16.86
#